data_AF-A0A7J7I4C4-F1
#
_entry.id   AF-A0A7J7I4C4-F1
#
_cell.length_a   1.000
_cell.length_b   1.000
_cell.length_c   1.000
_cell.angle_alpha   90.00
_cell.angle_beta   90.00
_cell.angle_gamma   90.00
#
_symmetry.space_group_name_H-M   'P 1'
#
loop_
_entity.id
_entity.type
_entity.pdbx_description
1 polymer ?
#
loop_
_entity_poly.entity_id
_entity_poly.type
_entity_poly.pdbx_seq_one_letter_code
_entity_poly.pdbx_strand_id
1 'polypeptide(L)'
;MANLSKNLLFSLLFISLLSLLLFLLPPPPSSHHHHHHHHFSLPSSTSTFPPPPKIAYFISGTDNDGGRIFRLLKAIYHPRNHYLLHLDRRSSKDQREELARMVASVPVFVDADNVNVIERANSVREEGPSSLALVLHGAAILLRSRRDWDWFVNLDASDYPLISQDEG
;
A
#
# COMPACT_ATOMS: atom_id res chain seq x y z
N MET A 1 23.37 -35.25 -42.54
CA MET A 1 23.37 -34.26 -41.44
C MET A 1 22.62 -32.95 -41.75
N ALA A 2 22.24 -32.66 -43.00
CA ALA A 2 21.58 -31.39 -43.38
C ALA A 2 20.07 -31.26 -43.01
N ASN A 3 19.38 -32.35 -42.69
CA ASN A 3 17.95 -32.30 -42.33
C ASN A 3 17.72 -31.92 -40.86
N LEU A 4 18.70 -32.18 -39.99
CA LEU A 4 18.56 -31.90 -38.55
C LEU A 4 18.59 -30.39 -38.25
N SER A 5 19.43 -29.62 -38.96
CA SER A 5 19.50 -28.16 -38.82
C SER A 5 18.26 -27.44 -39.36
N LYS A 6 17.66 -27.95 -40.44
CA LYS A 6 16.41 -27.40 -41.00
C LYS A 6 15.24 -27.57 -40.03
N ASN A 7 15.15 -28.72 -39.37
CA ASN A 7 14.11 -28.98 -38.37
C ASN A 7 14.27 -28.08 -37.13
N LEU A 8 15.51 -27.81 -36.72
CA LEU A 8 15.80 -26.90 -35.60
C LEU A 8 15.44 -25.44 -35.93
N LEU A 9 15.78 -24.98 -37.13
CA LEU A 9 15.40 -23.64 -37.60
C LEU A 9 13.87 -23.47 -37.66
N PHE A 10 13.17 -24.49 -38.16
CA PHE A 10 11.70 -24.47 -38.20
C PHE A 10 11.09 -24.45 -36.79
N SER A 11 11.66 -25.22 -35.87
CA SER A 11 11.24 -25.24 -34.46
C SER A 11 11.45 -23.89 -33.78
N LEU A 12 12.61 -23.25 -33.98
CA LEU A 12 12.91 -21.94 -33.39
C LEU A 12 12.01 -20.84 -33.95
N LEU A 13 11.75 -20.85 -35.27
CA LEU A 13 10.81 -19.92 -35.88
C LEU A 13 9.39 -20.12 -35.36
N PHE A 14 8.96 -21.37 -35.19
CA PHE A 14 7.65 -21.69 -34.64
C PHE A 14 7.51 -21.23 -33.19
N ILE A 15 8.51 -21.46 -32.34
CA ILE A 15 8.50 -21.02 -30.93
C ILE A 15 8.50 -19.48 -30.84
N SER A 16 9.29 -18.80 -31.67
CA SER A 16 9.33 -17.34 -31.74
C SER A 16 8.01 -16.73 -32.22
N LEU A 17 7.39 -17.33 -33.24
CA LEU A 17 6.09 -16.90 -33.75
C LEU A 17 4.99 -17.14 -32.71
N LEU A 18 5.05 -18.27 -32.00
CA LEU A 18 4.10 -18.60 -30.94
C LEU A 18 4.25 -17.66 -29.74
N SER A 19 5.47 -17.31 -29.34
CA SER A 19 5.70 -16.35 -28.26
C SER A 19 5.25 -14.93 -28.65
N LEU A 20 5.50 -14.51 -29.89
CA LEU A 20 4.99 -13.24 -30.41
C LEU A 20 3.46 -13.21 -30.44
N LEU A 21 2.82 -14.31 -30.85
CA LEU A 21 1.36 -14.44 -30.83
C LEU A 21 0.80 -14.34 -29.41
N LEU A 22 1.47 -14.94 -28.41
CA LEU A 22 1.08 -14.85 -27.00
C LEU A 22 1.19 -13.42 -26.44
N PHE A 23 2.14 -12.62 -26.91
CA PHE A 23 2.25 -11.19 -26.55
C PHE A 23 1.22 -10.30 -27.28
N LEU A 24 0.78 -10.70 -28.47
CA LEU A 24 -0.26 -10.00 -29.23
C LEU A 24 -1.68 -10.41 -28.81
N LEU A 25 -1.83 -11.52 -28.08
CA LEU A 25 -3.10 -11.83 -27.44
C LEU A 25 -3.37 -10.72 -26.42
N PRO A 26 -4.54 -10.04 -26.50
CA PRO A 26 -4.97 -9.18 -25.41
C PRO A 26 -4.97 -10.04 -24.13
N PRO A 27 -4.56 -9.48 -22.98
CA PRO A 27 -4.66 -10.20 -21.73
C PRO A 27 -6.09 -10.75 -21.62
N PRO A 28 -6.30 -11.97 -21.09
CA PRO A 28 -7.65 -12.44 -20.81
C PRO A 28 -8.35 -11.30 -20.08
N PRO A 29 -9.62 -10.97 -20.42
CA PRO A 29 -10.33 -9.94 -19.71
C PRO A 29 -10.11 -10.25 -18.26
N SER A 30 -9.37 -9.35 -17.58
CA SER A 30 -9.26 -9.43 -16.13
C SER A 30 -10.69 -9.59 -15.72
N SER A 31 -11.02 -10.64 -14.95
CA SER A 31 -12.33 -10.73 -14.35
C SER A 31 -12.50 -9.37 -13.70
N HIS A 32 -13.27 -8.50 -14.36
CA HIS A 32 -13.77 -7.30 -13.78
C HIS A 32 -14.64 -7.93 -12.70
N HIS A 33 -14.05 -8.11 -11.51
CA HIS A 33 -14.81 -7.88 -10.33
C HIS A 33 -15.37 -6.51 -10.58
N HIS A 34 -16.59 -6.52 -11.11
CA HIS A 34 -17.55 -5.49 -10.84
C HIS A 34 -17.28 -5.15 -9.39
N HIS A 35 -16.76 -3.95 -9.18
CA HIS A 35 -17.00 -3.25 -7.95
C HIS A 35 -18.52 -3.30 -7.83
N HIS A 36 -19.01 -4.31 -7.12
CA HIS A 36 -20.28 -4.20 -6.46
C HIS A 36 -20.05 -3.02 -5.54
N HIS A 37 -20.47 -1.84 -6.01
CA HIS A 37 -20.93 -0.80 -5.12
C HIS A 37 -21.76 -1.53 -4.09
N HIS A 38 -21.24 -1.57 -2.87
CA HIS A 38 -21.94 -2.19 -1.77
C HIS A 38 -23.33 -1.57 -1.77
N HIS A 39 -24.31 -2.41 -2.10
CA HIS A 39 -25.70 -2.07 -1.98
C HIS A 39 -25.88 -1.54 -0.55
N PHE A 40 -26.37 -0.32 -0.49
CA PHE A 40 -26.70 0.39 0.73
C PHE A 40 -27.85 -0.38 1.40
N SER A 41 -27.51 -1.32 2.26
CA SER A 41 -28.47 -1.99 3.13
C SER A 41 -28.62 -1.13 4.39
N LEU A 42 -29.72 -0.40 4.52
CA LEU A 42 -30.21 0.09 5.81
C LEU A 42 -31.49 -0.68 6.16
N PRO A 43 -31.79 -0.94 7.44
CA PRO A 43 -32.15 0.17 8.32
C PRO A 43 -31.74 0.02 9.80
N SER A 44 -31.00 1.00 10.32
CA SER A 44 -31.21 1.49 11.70
C SER A 44 -30.41 2.77 11.96
N SER A 45 -31.13 3.81 12.40
CA SER A 45 -30.71 5.17 12.83
C SER A 45 -30.40 6.22 11.76
N THR A 46 -31.46 6.88 11.29
CA THR A 46 -31.60 8.35 11.12
C THR A 46 -30.38 9.21 10.75
N SER A 47 -29.61 8.87 9.72
CA SER A 47 -28.72 9.83 9.06
C SER A 47 -29.02 9.89 7.57
N THR A 48 -29.32 11.08 7.07
CA THR A 48 -29.56 11.37 5.64
C THR A 48 -28.25 11.43 4.84
N PHE A 49 -27.10 11.37 5.52
CA PHE A 49 -25.78 11.47 4.89
C PHE A 49 -25.09 10.10 4.82
N PRO A 50 -24.27 9.87 3.78
CA PRO A 50 -23.42 8.68 3.73
C PRO A 50 -22.48 8.65 4.95
N PRO A 51 -22.06 7.46 5.42
CA PRO A 51 -21.08 7.37 6.49
C PRO A 51 -19.77 8.08 6.09
N PRO A 52 -19.05 8.70 7.05
CA PRO A 52 -17.77 9.33 6.77
C PRO A 52 -16.80 8.35 6.08
N PRO A 53 -16.00 8.82 5.11
CA PRO A 53 -15.08 7.96 4.38
C PRO A 53 -14.00 7.36 5.28
N LYS A 54 -13.53 6.16 4.94
CA LYS A 54 -12.36 5.54 5.57
C LYS A 54 -11.10 5.93 4.82
N ILE A 55 -10.05 6.29 5.56
CA ILE A 55 -8.80 6.78 4.99
C ILE A 55 -7.68 5.77 5.25
N ALA A 56 -6.87 5.52 4.23
CA ALA A 56 -5.61 4.79 4.34
C ALA A 56 -4.44 5.78 4.30
N TYR A 57 -3.77 5.93 5.43
CA TYR A 57 -2.61 6.79 5.59
C TYR A 57 -1.32 6.00 5.36
N PHE A 58 -0.45 6.54 4.51
CA PHE A 58 0.94 6.13 4.41
C PHE A 58 1.82 7.21 5.01
N ILE A 59 2.56 6.88 6.08
CA ILE A 59 3.43 7.82 6.80
C ILE A 59 4.88 7.43 6.60
N SER A 60 5.65 8.26 5.89
CA SER A 60 7.08 8.07 5.61
C SER A 60 7.97 8.95 6.49
N GLY A 61 9.17 8.45 6.81
CA GLY A 61 10.24 9.22 7.43
C GLY A 61 11.61 8.59 7.20
N THR A 62 12.64 9.30 7.65
CA THR A 62 14.03 8.89 7.53
C THR A 62 14.65 8.62 8.90
N ASP A 63 15.98 8.54 8.93
CA ASP A 63 16.75 8.35 10.16
C ASP A 63 16.27 9.30 11.29
N ASN A 64 16.05 8.72 12.46
CA ASN A 64 15.59 9.41 13.67
C ASN A 64 14.16 10.02 13.64
N ASP A 65 13.35 9.74 12.61
CA ASP A 65 11.96 10.23 12.53
C ASP A 65 10.93 9.35 13.26
N GLY A 66 11.32 8.17 13.79
CA GLY A 66 10.38 7.23 14.40
C GLY A 66 9.47 7.85 15.47
N GLY A 67 10.02 8.71 16.34
CA GLY A 67 9.22 9.44 17.34
C GLY A 67 8.27 10.47 16.73
N ARG A 68 8.64 11.11 15.61
CA ARG A 68 7.79 12.07 14.90
C ARG A 68 6.64 11.37 14.18
N ILE A 69 6.93 10.25 13.51
CA ILE A 69 5.90 9.37 12.92
C ILE A 69 4.91 8.93 13.99
N PHE A 70 5.41 8.44 15.14
CA PHE A 70 4.54 7.98 16.22
C PHE A 70 3.69 9.12 16.81
N ARG A 71 4.26 10.33 16.94
CA ARG A 71 3.53 11.54 17.34
C ARG A 71 2.43 11.90 16.34
N LEU A 72 2.73 11.88 15.05
CA LEU A 72 1.78 12.18 13.97
C LEU A 72 0.65 11.16 13.96
N LEU A 73 0.98 9.86 13.99
CA LEU A 73 -0.01 8.78 14.06
C LEU A 73 -1.03 9.03 15.18
N LYS A 74 -0.57 9.33 16.40
CA LYS A 74 -1.48 9.61 17.52
C LYS A 74 -2.38 10.81 17.28
N ALA A 75 -1.92 11.83 16.56
CA ALA A 75 -2.69 13.04 16.29
C ALA A 75 -3.80 12.81 15.25
N ILE A 76 -3.60 11.87 14.32
CA ILE A 76 -4.55 11.56 13.24
C ILE A 76 -5.25 10.21 13.44
N TYR A 77 -5.07 9.56 14.59
CA TYR A 77 -5.58 8.21 14.79
C TYR A 77 -7.11 8.21 14.91
N HIS A 78 -7.71 7.25 14.23
CA HIS A 78 -9.12 6.92 14.29
C HIS A 78 -9.28 5.41 13.96
N PRO A 79 -10.10 4.66 14.71
CA PRO A 79 -10.19 3.19 14.59
C PRO A 79 -10.75 2.69 13.24
N ARG A 80 -11.43 3.54 12.48
CA ARG A 80 -11.99 3.20 11.14
C ARG A 80 -10.98 3.32 10.00
N ASN A 81 -9.84 3.98 10.24
CA ASN A 81 -8.82 4.25 9.23
C ASN A 81 -7.70 3.22 9.31
N HIS A 82 -6.86 3.16 8.27
CA HIS A 82 -5.71 2.26 8.17
C HIS A 82 -4.40 3.05 8.11
N TYR A 83 -3.35 2.56 8.75
CA TYR A 83 -2.07 3.25 8.85
C TYR A 83 -0.91 2.33 8.47
N LEU A 84 -0.10 2.76 7.51
CA LEU A 84 1.13 2.09 7.11
C LEU A 84 2.32 3.02 7.37
N LEU A 85 3.23 2.58 8.24
CA LEU A 85 4.40 3.36 8.66
C LEU A 85 5.65 2.85 7.98
N HIS A 86 6.45 3.76 7.44
CA HIS A 86 7.70 3.44 6.76
C HIS A 86 8.85 4.32 7.25
N LEU A 87 9.94 3.67 7.67
CA LEU A 87 11.24 4.31 7.82
C LEU A 87 12.15 3.82 6.70
N ASP A 88 12.77 4.76 6.00
CA ASP A 88 13.63 4.49 4.85
C ASP A 88 14.88 3.64 5.20
N ARG A 89 15.73 3.43 4.19
CA ARG A 89 16.98 2.67 4.33
C ARG A 89 18.06 3.37 5.16
N ARG A 90 17.96 4.68 5.39
CA ARG A 90 18.91 5.42 6.24
C ARG A 90 18.68 5.10 7.71
N SER A 91 17.45 4.76 8.07
CA SER A 91 17.13 4.24 9.39
C SER A 91 17.72 2.85 9.64
N SER A 92 18.23 2.62 10.84
CA SER A 92 18.73 1.31 11.27
C SER A 92 17.60 0.30 11.47
N LYS A 93 17.95 -0.99 11.55
CA LYS A 93 16.98 -2.05 11.89
C LYS A 93 16.38 -1.78 13.28
N ASP A 94 17.22 -1.38 14.23
CA ASP A 94 16.82 -1.11 15.61
C ASP A 94 15.81 0.03 15.70
N GLN A 95 15.93 1.08 14.88
CA GLN A 95 14.95 2.17 14.82
C GLN A 95 13.59 1.71 14.28
N ARG A 96 13.59 0.83 13.27
CA ARG A 96 12.34 0.22 12.77
C ARG A 96 11.69 -0.67 13.82
N GLU A 97 12.48 -1.48 14.52
CA GLU A 97 12.01 -2.34 15.60
C GLU A 97 11.52 -1.52 16.81
N GLU A 98 12.16 -0.39 17.10
CA GLU A 98 11.68 0.56 18.11
C GLU A 98 10.33 1.16 17.73
N LEU A 99 10.15 1.61 16.48
CA LEU A 99 8.86 2.09 15.99
C LEU A 99 7.77 1.02 16.10
N ALA A 100 8.08 -0.23 15.72
CA ALA A 100 7.15 -1.34 15.88
C ALA A 100 6.79 -1.60 17.35
N ARG A 101 7.77 -1.54 18.26
CA ARG A 101 7.54 -1.65 19.72
C ARG A 101 6.69 -0.51 20.26
N MET A 102 6.93 0.73 19.83
CA MET A 102 6.09 1.88 20.21
C MET A 102 4.63 1.67 19.76
N VAL A 103 4.40 1.23 18.51
CA VAL A 103 3.04 0.91 18.02
C VAL A 103 2.39 -0.19 18.86
N ALA A 104 3.11 -1.30 19.09
CA ALA A 104 2.62 -2.44 19.86
C ALA A 104 2.37 -2.14 21.34
N SER A 105 2.93 -1.04 21.87
CA SER A 105 2.72 -0.60 23.26
C SER A 105 1.40 0.12 23.50
N VAL A 106 0.66 0.46 22.45
CA VAL A 106 -0.62 1.19 22.54
C VAL A 106 -1.77 0.20 22.34
N PRO A 107 -2.57 -0.11 23.40
CA PRO A 107 -3.61 -1.14 23.32
C PRO A 107 -4.62 -0.91 22.19
N VAL A 108 -5.07 0.34 21.99
CA VAL A 108 -6.07 0.65 20.95
C VAL A 108 -5.55 0.34 19.53
N PHE A 109 -4.25 0.46 19.27
CA PHE A 109 -3.68 0.12 17.96
C PHE A 109 -3.65 -1.40 17.75
N VAL A 110 -3.39 -2.15 18.83
CA VAL A 110 -3.37 -3.62 18.81
C VAL A 110 -4.79 -4.17 18.66
N ASP A 111 -5.74 -3.66 19.43
CA ASP A 111 -7.13 -4.11 19.42
C ASP A 111 -7.81 -3.84 18.08
N ALA A 112 -7.52 -2.69 17.46
CA ALA A 112 -8.08 -2.33 16.16
C ALA A 112 -7.34 -3.00 14.97
N ASP A 113 -6.12 -3.50 15.17
CA ASP A 113 -5.30 -4.15 14.14
C ASP A 113 -5.23 -3.35 12.82
N ASN A 114 -5.05 -2.03 12.96
CA ASN A 114 -5.13 -1.08 11.84
C ASN A 114 -3.86 -0.23 11.65
N VAL A 115 -2.79 -0.51 12.40
CA VAL A 115 -1.49 0.16 12.27
C VAL A 115 -0.41 -0.88 11.97
N ASN A 116 0.28 -0.73 10.84
CA ASN A 116 1.35 -1.65 10.42
C ASN A 116 2.65 -0.90 10.17
N VAL A 117 3.77 -1.46 10.64
CA VAL A 117 5.12 -0.94 10.36
C VAL A 117 5.77 -1.83 9.29
N ILE A 118 6.34 -1.23 8.26
CA ILE A 118 7.09 -1.97 7.24
C ILE A 118 8.42 -2.46 7.84
N GLU A 119 8.51 -3.76 8.13
CA GLU A 119 9.68 -4.38 8.78
C GLU A 119 10.92 -4.41 7.88
N ARG A 120 10.75 -4.70 6.60
CA ARG A 120 11.83 -4.74 5.62
C ARG A 120 11.93 -3.39 4.95
N ALA A 121 12.98 -2.62 5.22
CA ALA A 121 13.33 -1.47 4.41
C ALA A 121 13.51 -1.96 2.97
N ASN A 122 12.51 -1.69 2.13
CA ASN A 122 12.58 -2.14 0.76
C ASN A 122 13.82 -1.56 0.12
N SER A 123 14.52 -2.39 -0.66
CA SER A 123 15.65 -1.98 -1.48
C SER A 123 15.22 -1.15 -2.69
N VAL A 124 14.37 -0.16 -2.46
CA VAL A 124 14.26 0.96 -3.38
C VAL A 124 15.47 1.83 -3.07
N ARG A 125 16.42 1.94 -4.00
CA ARG A 125 17.48 2.95 -3.89
C ARG A 125 16.78 4.31 -3.91
N GLU A 126 16.71 4.97 -2.76
CA GLU A 126 16.16 6.32 -2.63
C GLU A 126 17.21 7.38 -2.94
N GLU A 127 17.64 7.40 -4.20
CA GLU A 127 18.46 8.46 -4.77
C GLU A 127 17.93 8.69 -6.20
N GLY A 128 16.96 9.61 -6.38
CA GLY A 128 16.39 9.95 -7.70
C GLY A 128 14.86 9.79 -7.80
N PRO A 129 14.25 9.58 -9.00
CA PRO A 129 12.78 9.56 -9.31
C PRO A 129 11.95 8.49 -8.55
N SER A 130 12.08 8.47 -7.22
CA SER A 130 11.82 7.36 -6.31
C SER A 130 10.78 7.71 -5.24
N SER A 131 10.52 8.98 -4.95
CA SER A 131 9.48 9.39 -3.98
C SER A 131 8.08 8.95 -4.44
N LEU A 132 7.76 9.13 -5.72
CA LEU A 132 6.51 8.61 -6.29
C LEU A 132 6.47 7.07 -6.25
N ALA A 133 7.59 6.41 -6.50
CA ALA A 133 7.67 4.95 -6.42
C ALA A 133 7.44 4.45 -4.98
N LEU A 134 7.94 5.17 -3.97
CA LEU A 134 7.69 4.88 -2.56
C LEU A 134 6.20 5.03 -2.22
N VAL A 135 5.57 6.13 -2.65
CA VAL A 135 4.13 6.37 -2.43
C VAL A 135 3.28 5.29 -3.10
N LEU A 136 3.57 4.97 -4.37
CA LEU A 136 2.88 3.88 -5.10
C LEU A 136 3.11 2.52 -4.44
N HIS A 137 4.30 2.30 -3.90
CA HIS A 137 4.62 1.09 -3.16
C HIS A 137 3.79 0.97 -1.88
N GLY A 138 3.67 2.05 -1.09
CA GLY A 138 2.81 2.11 0.09
C GLY A 138 1.34 1.86 -0.25
N ALA A 139 0.83 2.51 -1.31
CA ALA A 139 -0.53 2.29 -1.80
C ALA A 139 -0.76 0.82 -2.22
N ALA A 140 0.21 0.21 -2.91
CA ALA A 140 0.12 -1.20 -3.31
C ALA A 140 0.09 -2.17 -2.12
N ILE A 141 0.85 -1.89 -1.04
CA ILE A 141 0.78 -2.67 0.20
C ILE A 141 -0.63 -2.58 0.79
N LEU A 142 -1.16 -1.36 0.95
CA LEU A 142 -2.48 -1.12 1.54
C LEU A 142 -3.58 -1.79 0.71
N LEU A 143 -3.57 -1.67 -0.62
CA LEU A 143 -4.52 -2.36 -1.52
C LEU A 143 -4.47 -3.89 -1.41
N ARG A 144 -3.34 -4.46 -0.99
CA ARG A 144 -3.19 -5.90 -0.79
C ARG A 144 -3.64 -6.35 0.60
N SER A 145 -3.43 -5.54 1.64
CA SER A 145 -3.76 -5.90 3.02
C SER A 145 -5.21 -5.60 3.40
N ARG A 146 -5.72 -4.42 3.04
CA ARG A 146 -7.06 -3.92 3.42
C ARG A 146 -7.61 -3.12 2.23
N ARG A 147 -8.73 -3.56 1.65
CA ARG A 147 -9.38 -2.87 0.51
C ARG A 147 -10.59 -2.02 0.91
N ASP A 148 -10.88 -1.95 2.21
CA ASP A 148 -12.06 -1.29 2.75
C ASP A 148 -11.77 0.18 3.12
N TRP A 149 -11.14 0.93 2.23
CA TRP A 149 -10.91 2.37 2.38
C TRP A 149 -11.31 3.11 1.11
N ASP A 150 -11.68 4.38 1.26
CA ASP A 150 -12.21 5.22 0.20
C ASP A 150 -11.13 6.19 -0.35
N TRP A 151 -10.19 6.62 0.51
CA TRP A 151 -9.14 7.56 0.17
C TRP A 151 -7.76 7.09 0.62
N PHE A 152 -6.74 7.43 -0.17
CA PHE A 152 -5.34 7.25 0.17
C PHE A 152 -4.68 8.62 0.40
N VAL A 153 -3.94 8.76 1.50
CA VAL A 153 -3.22 9.99 1.85
C VAL A 153 -1.79 9.65 2.21
N ASN A 154 -0.82 10.26 1.53
CA ASN A 154 0.60 10.20 1.89
C ASN A 154 0.97 11.37 2.81
N LEU A 155 1.74 11.08 3.86
CA LEU A 155 2.24 12.06 4.82
C LEU A 155 3.72 11.77 5.10
N ASP A 156 4.48 12.81 5.38
CA ASP A 156 5.84 12.72 5.87
C ASP A 156 5.91 12.98 7.39
N ALA A 157 6.99 12.55 8.04
CA ALA A 157 7.21 12.72 9.47
C ALA A 157 7.24 14.19 9.95
N SER A 158 7.45 15.13 9.02
CA SER A 158 7.37 16.57 9.28
C SER A 158 5.96 17.13 9.30
N ASP A 159 4.97 16.41 8.75
CA ASP A 159 3.60 16.88 8.67
C ASP A 159 2.90 16.88 10.04
N TYR A 160 1.87 17.72 10.16
CA TYR A 160 1.03 17.74 11.34
C TYR A 160 -0.38 18.24 11.02
N PRO A 161 -1.44 17.60 11.54
CA PRO A 161 -2.80 18.06 11.30
C PRO A 161 -3.04 19.41 11.95
N LEU A 162 -3.78 20.29 11.26
CA LEU A 162 -4.30 21.53 11.82
C LEU A 162 -5.69 21.35 12.45
N ILE A 163 -6.36 20.23 12.13
CA ILE A 163 -7.74 19.92 12.51
C ILE A 163 -7.79 18.44 12.96
N SER A 164 -8.58 18.11 13.97
CA SER A 164 -8.76 16.73 14.45
C SER A 164 -9.67 15.91 13.55
N GLN A 165 -9.50 14.58 13.54
CA GLN A 165 -10.29 13.67 12.69
C GLN A 165 -11.78 13.59 13.06
N ASP A 166 -12.15 13.91 14.30
CA ASP A 166 -13.51 13.74 14.81
C ASP A 166 -14.49 14.86 14.38
N GLU A 167 -14.00 15.88 13.66
CA GLU A 167 -14.81 17.03 13.22
C GLU A 167 -15.43 16.84 11.81
N GLY A 168 -15.25 15.66 11.18
CA GLY A 168 -15.67 15.34 9.80
C GLY A 168 -16.82 14.35 9.66
#